data_AF-A0A833YPT1-F1
#
_entry.id   AF-A0A833YPT1-F1
#
_cell.length_a   1.000
_cell.length_b   1.000
_cell.length_c   1.000
_cell.angle_alpha   90.00
_cell.angle_beta   90.00
_cell.angle_gamma   90.00
#
_symmetry.space_group_name_H-M   'P 1'
#
loop_
_entity.id
_entity.type
_entity.pdbx_description
1 polymer ?
#
loop_
_entity_poly.entity_id
_entity_poly.type
_entity_poly.pdbx_seq_one_letter_code
_entity_poly.pdbx_strand_id
1 'polypeptide(L)'
;MDHFRCRERYIYACAGPEEYLGLAGDTLYLAVHLLDSYLRSGRVRLHRLQLLGMACLFLACKMEECVLPEPASLCLLGAGSFSQLELLRAERRILSRLDFRLHHPGPLLCLELLGALAGSNPQVMLLATYFLELSLLEAEAAGWEPGRCAAAALSLAHSVLHGAGSGSGPELALYSHSLDGGSDRVFDLPLPPGGFRRLKSVSLLDLEPPAPTTGHLHHYPLRPP
;
A
#
# COMPACT_ATOMS: atom_id res chain seq x y z
N MET A 1 0.74 -18.92 20.89
CA MET A 1 1.83 -18.93 19.90
C MET A 1 1.39 -18.26 18.60
N ASP A 2 0.82 -17.07 18.79
CA ASP A 2 1.32 -15.79 18.30
C ASP A 2 1.42 -15.62 16.78
N HIS A 3 0.24 -15.71 16.13
CA HIS A 3 -0.04 -15.04 14.84
C HIS A 3 0.66 -13.66 14.75
N PHE A 4 0.66 -12.94 15.87
CA PHE A 4 1.27 -11.63 16.11
C PHE A 4 2.79 -11.58 15.91
N ARG A 5 3.57 -12.48 16.53
CA ARG A 5 5.05 -12.49 16.38
C ARG A 5 5.51 -12.92 14.99
N CYS A 6 4.68 -13.73 14.31
CA CYS A 6 4.93 -14.08 12.92
C CYS A 6 4.79 -12.84 12.03
N ARG A 7 3.66 -12.15 12.12
CA ARG A 7 3.33 -11.01 11.26
C ARG A 7 4.32 -9.85 11.41
N GLU A 8 4.68 -9.52 12.64
CA GLU A 8 5.68 -8.47 12.93
C GLU A 8 7.05 -8.81 12.33
N ARG A 9 7.55 -10.04 12.54
CA ARG A 9 8.83 -10.48 11.95
C ARG A 9 8.80 -10.58 10.44
N TYR A 10 7.64 -10.84 9.84
CA TYR A 10 7.47 -10.88 8.40
C TYR A 10 7.55 -9.47 7.80
N ILE A 11 6.83 -8.50 8.37
CA ILE A 11 6.85 -7.12 7.85
C ILE A 11 8.25 -6.51 8.02
N TYR A 12 8.93 -6.73 9.14
CA TYR A 12 10.34 -6.32 9.30
C TYR A 12 11.30 -7.01 8.30
N ALA A 13 11.00 -8.23 7.85
CA ALA A 13 11.77 -8.91 6.82
C ALA A 13 11.41 -8.47 5.39
N CYS A 14 10.22 -7.89 5.19
CA CYS A 14 9.69 -7.42 3.90
C CYS A 14 9.95 -5.93 3.61
N ALA A 15 10.18 -5.11 4.64
CA ALA A 15 10.56 -3.71 4.46
C ALA A 15 11.85 -3.54 3.63
N GLY A 16 12.80 -4.46 3.74
CA GLY A 16 14.02 -4.46 2.90
C GLY A 16 13.74 -4.74 1.41
N PRO A 17 12.97 -5.79 1.08
CA PRO A 17 12.51 -6.09 -0.28
C PRO A 17 11.81 -4.93 -1.00
N GLU A 18 10.89 -4.21 -0.38
CA GLU A 18 10.12 -3.16 -1.08
C GLU A 18 10.98 -2.00 -1.56
N GLU A 19 11.89 -1.53 -0.70
CA GLU A 19 12.84 -0.47 -1.05
C GLU A 19 13.87 -0.97 -2.08
N TYR A 20 14.21 -2.26 -2.05
CA TYR A 20 15.15 -2.89 -2.97
C TYR A 20 14.55 -3.23 -4.34
N LEU A 21 13.27 -3.61 -4.38
CA LEU A 21 12.54 -4.04 -5.58
C LEU A 21 11.74 -2.90 -6.21
N GLY A 22 11.52 -1.79 -5.49
CA GLY A 22 10.73 -0.65 -5.98
C GLY A 22 9.26 -0.99 -6.20
N LEU A 23 8.67 -1.80 -5.31
CA LEU A 23 7.29 -2.28 -5.45
C LEU A 23 6.26 -1.17 -5.16
N ALA A 24 5.11 -1.26 -5.80
CA ALA A 24 3.95 -0.41 -5.49
C ALA A 24 3.42 -0.70 -4.08
N GLY A 25 2.88 0.33 -3.43
CA GLY A 25 2.27 0.18 -2.10
C GLY A 25 1.14 -0.84 -2.09
N ASP A 26 0.31 -0.90 -3.15
CA ASP A 26 -0.77 -1.89 -3.28
C ASP A 26 -0.26 -3.34 -3.26
N THR A 27 0.92 -3.60 -3.83
CA THR A 27 1.57 -4.91 -3.82
C THR A 27 1.88 -5.36 -2.38
N LEU A 28 2.34 -4.45 -1.52
CA LEU A 28 2.56 -4.73 -0.09
C LEU A 28 1.25 -5.06 0.62
N TYR A 29 0.21 -4.23 0.45
CA TYR A 29 -1.10 -4.47 1.07
C TYR A 29 -1.66 -5.84 0.68
N LEU A 30 -1.55 -6.19 -0.60
CA LEU A 30 -1.96 -7.49 -1.09
C LEU A 30 -1.12 -8.62 -0.49
N ALA A 31 0.21 -8.48 -0.44
CA ALA A 31 1.09 -9.49 0.13
C ALA A 31 0.77 -9.78 1.60
N VAL A 32 0.55 -8.74 2.41
CA VAL A 32 0.15 -8.87 3.83
C VAL A 32 -1.23 -9.50 3.94
N HIS A 33 -2.19 -9.09 3.11
CA HIS A 33 -3.52 -9.68 3.09
C HIS A 33 -3.48 -11.19 2.80
N LEU A 34 -2.71 -11.61 1.79
CA LEU A 34 -2.55 -13.02 1.42
C LEU A 34 -1.91 -13.82 2.56
N LEU A 35 -0.91 -13.26 3.22
CA LEU A 35 -0.27 -13.89 4.37
C LEU A 35 -1.25 -14.06 5.54
N ASP A 36 -1.95 -12.99 5.93
CA ASP A 36 -2.91 -13.02 7.03
C ASP A 36 -4.05 -14.01 6.73
N SER A 37 -4.59 -13.99 5.51
CA SER A 37 -5.59 -14.96 5.06
C SER A 37 -5.09 -16.41 5.13
N TYR A 38 -3.83 -16.66 4.76
CA TYR A 38 -3.23 -17.99 4.90
C TYR A 38 -3.09 -18.39 6.37
N LEU A 39 -2.62 -17.48 7.24
CA LEU A 39 -2.41 -17.75 8.67
C LEU A 39 -3.72 -17.96 9.44
N ARG A 40 -4.82 -17.33 9.03
CA ARG A 40 -6.16 -17.62 9.58
C ARG A 40 -6.58 -19.08 9.37
N SER A 41 -6.13 -19.72 8.29
CA SER A 41 -6.46 -21.11 7.96
C SER A 41 -5.67 -22.17 8.74
N GLY A 42 -4.65 -21.79 9.53
CA GLY A 42 -3.92 -22.76 10.34
C GLY A 42 -2.57 -22.28 10.87
N ARG A 43 -2.00 -23.09 11.77
CA ARG A 43 -0.73 -22.80 12.43
C ARG A 43 0.45 -23.11 11.50
N VAL A 44 1.39 -22.17 11.40
CA VAL A 44 2.63 -22.30 10.64
C VAL A 44 3.81 -22.27 11.60
N ARG A 45 4.85 -23.08 11.33
CA ARG A 45 6.09 -23.06 12.11
C ARG A 45 6.89 -21.82 11.76
N LEU A 46 7.46 -21.15 12.77
CA LEU A 46 8.24 -19.91 12.60
C LEU A 46 9.32 -20.00 11.52
N HIS A 47 10.05 -21.13 11.43
CA HIS A 47 11.11 -21.31 10.42
C HIS A 47 10.61 -21.37 8.97
N ARG A 48 9.31 -21.62 8.73
CA ARG A 48 8.70 -21.62 7.39
C ARG A 48 8.07 -20.27 7.04
N LEU A 49 8.04 -19.34 7.99
CA LEU A 49 7.31 -18.08 7.82
C LEU A 49 7.96 -17.18 6.77
N GLN A 50 9.29 -17.11 6.74
CA GLN A 50 10.01 -16.33 5.74
C GLN A 50 9.72 -16.84 4.32
N LEU A 51 9.75 -18.16 4.11
CA LEU A 51 9.37 -18.78 2.83
C LEU A 51 7.92 -18.48 2.46
N LEU A 52 6.99 -18.64 3.41
CA LEU A 52 5.58 -18.38 3.17
C LEU A 52 5.36 -16.92 2.77
N GLY A 53 6.00 -16.04 3.51
CA GLY A 53 6.01 -14.62 3.27
C GLY A 53 6.51 -14.23 1.88
N MET A 54 7.72 -14.67 1.52
CA MET A 54 8.27 -14.42 0.19
C MET A 54 7.41 -15.01 -0.92
N ALA A 55 6.69 -16.12 -0.67
CA ALA A 55 5.72 -16.66 -1.62
C ALA A 55 4.45 -15.81 -1.73
N CYS A 56 3.95 -15.23 -0.64
CA CYS A 56 2.85 -14.25 -0.65
C CYS A 56 3.25 -12.98 -1.40
N LEU A 57 4.45 -12.45 -1.16
CA LEU A 57 5.00 -11.31 -1.89
C LEU A 57 5.13 -11.62 -3.38
N PHE A 58 5.66 -12.79 -3.73
CA PHE A 58 5.77 -13.22 -5.13
C PHE A 58 4.41 -13.30 -5.84
N LEU A 59 3.39 -13.82 -5.13
CA LEU A 59 2.01 -13.85 -5.62
C LEU A 59 1.43 -12.46 -5.81
N ALA A 60 1.66 -11.54 -4.87
CA ALA A 60 1.20 -10.17 -4.98
C ALA A 60 1.84 -9.44 -6.17
N CYS A 61 3.15 -9.60 -6.38
CA CYS A 61 3.85 -9.06 -7.54
C CYS A 61 3.26 -9.57 -8.86
N LYS A 62 2.83 -10.84 -8.94
CA LYS A 62 2.15 -11.38 -10.13
C LYS A 62 0.81 -10.74 -10.42
N MET A 63 0.21 -10.06 -9.43
CA MET A 63 -1.13 -9.50 -9.55
C MET A 63 -1.14 -8.00 -9.79
N GLU A 64 -0.27 -7.27 -9.10
CA GLU A 64 -0.27 -5.80 -9.14
C GLU A 64 0.88 -5.24 -10.02
N GLU A 65 1.99 -5.97 -10.19
CA GLU A 65 3.16 -5.43 -10.88
C GLU A 65 3.19 -5.78 -12.38
N CYS A 66 3.56 -4.79 -13.19
CA CYS A 66 3.87 -5.00 -14.61
C CYS A 66 5.20 -5.76 -14.80
N VAL A 67 6.17 -5.53 -13.92
CA VAL A 67 7.51 -6.13 -13.98
C VAL A 67 7.68 -7.07 -12.81
N LEU A 68 7.69 -8.37 -13.11
CA LEU A 68 7.80 -9.40 -12.09
C LEU A 68 9.26 -9.61 -11.67
N PRO A 69 9.57 -9.69 -10.36
CA PRO A 69 10.90 -10.09 -9.93
C PRO A 69 11.17 -11.56 -10.24
N GLU A 70 12.43 -11.86 -10.55
CA GLU A 70 12.87 -13.24 -10.73
C GLU A 70 12.80 -14.01 -9.39
N PRO A 71 12.36 -15.28 -9.41
CA PRO A 71 12.34 -16.11 -8.21
C PRO A 71 13.71 -16.23 -7.52
N ALA A 72 14.81 -16.18 -8.28
CA ALA A 72 16.16 -16.22 -7.76
C ALA A 72 16.47 -14.98 -6.88
N SER A 73 16.03 -13.80 -7.30
CA SER A 73 16.17 -12.55 -6.54
C SER A 73 15.43 -12.63 -5.20
N LEU A 74 14.25 -13.24 -5.18
CA LEU A 74 13.50 -13.47 -3.95
C LEU A 74 14.19 -14.48 -3.02
N CYS A 75 14.84 -15.52 -3.55
CA CYS A 75 15.67 -16.43 -2.75
C CYS A 75 16.89 -15.73 -2.13
N LEU A 76 17.49 -14.77 -2.85
CA LEU A 76 18.60 -13.95 -2.35
C LEU A 76 18.16 -13.04 -1.20
N LEU A 77 17.00 -12.38 -1.34
CA LEU A 77 16.38 -11.61 -0.25
C LEU A 77 16.06 -12.48 0.98
N GLY A 78 15.73 -13.75 0.75
CA GLY A 78 15.60 -14.76 1.79
C GLY A 78 16.91 -15.20 2.45
N ALA A 79 18.06 -14.60 2.11
CA ALA A 79 19.41 -15.00 2.54
C ALA A 79 19.71 -16.49 2.30
N GLY A 80 19.14 -17.08 1.24
CA GLY A 80 19.32 -18.50 0.93
C GLY A 80 18.62 -19.47 1.89
N SER A 81 17.68 -18.99 2.72
CA SER A 81 16.92 -19.82 3.67
C SER A 81 15.99 -20.85 3.00
N PHE A 82 15.70 -20.68 1.71
CA PHE A 82 14.88 -21.59 0.91
C PHE A 82 15.33 -21.62 -0.55
N SER A 83 15.02 -22.72 -1.23
CA SER A 83 15.27 -22.87 -2.67
C SER A 83 14.13 -22.32 -3.54
N GLN A 84 14.40 -22.03 -4.81
CA GLN A 84 13.37 -21.66 -5.79
C GLN A 84 12.26 -22.71 -5.90
N LEU A 85 12.62 -23.99 -5.83
CA LEU A 85 11.65 -25.08 -5.85
C LEU A 85 10.72 -25.04 -4.63
N GLU A 86 11.26 -24.70 -3.45
CA GLU A 86 10.45 -24.52 -2.25
C GLU A 86 9.53 -23.31 -2.36
N LEU A 87 10.00 -22.20 -2.94
CA LEU A 87 9.18 -21.02 -3.22
C LEU A 87 7.97 -21.37 -4.09
N LEU A 88 8.19 -22.05 -5.23
CA LEU A 88 7.12 -22.46 -6.14
C LEU A 88 6.19 -23.54 -5.54
N ARG A 89 6.66 -24.33 -4.57
CA ARG A 89 5.82 -25.26 -3.80
C ARG A 89 4.97 -24.52 -2.77
N ALA A 90 5.53 -23.50 -2.11
CA ALA A 90 4.81 -22.66 -1.17
C ALA A 90 3.73 -21.85 -1.87
N GLU A 91 4.03 -21.26 -3.03
CA GLU A 91 3.08 -20.56 -3.90
C GLU A 91 1.84 -21.41 -4.19
N ARG A 92 2.03 -22.61 -4.76
CA ARG A 92 0.92 -23.52 -5.07
C ARG A 92 0.09 -23.85 -3.83
N ARG A 93 0.76 -24.03 -2.68
CA ARG A 93 0.07 -24.32 -1.42
C ARG A 93 -0.79 -23.15 -0.95
N ILE A 94 -0.30 -21.91 -1.10
CA ILE A 94 -1.06 -20.70 -0.76
C ILE A 94 -2.29 -20.61 -1.67
N LEU A 95 -2.11 -20.73 -2.98
CA LEU A 95 -3.20 -20.70 -3.96
C LEU A 95 -4.28 -21.73 -3.66
N SER A 96 -3.90 -22.98 -3.39
CA SER A 96 -4.84 -24.04 -3.04
C SER A 96 -5.53 -23.83 -1.69
N ARG A 97 -4.88 -23.15 -0.73
CA ARG A 97 -5.50 -22.84 0.57
C ARG A 97 -6.48 -21.68 0.53
N LEU A 98 -6.23 -20.72 -0.36
CA LEU A 98 -7.07 -19.55 -0.52
C LEU A 98 -8.17 -19.75 -1.59
N ASP A 99 -8.30 -20.95 -2.15
CA ASP A 99 -9.22 -21.25 -3.26
C ASP A 99 -9.11 -20.24 -4.41
N PHE A 100 -7.87 -19.79 -4.70
CA PHE A 100 -7.56 -18.75 -5.70
C PHE A 100 -8.27 -17.40 -5.47
N ARG A 101 -8.78 -17.13 -4.26
CA ARG A 101 -9.34 -15.83 -3.87
C ARG A 101 -8.20 -14.89 -3.46
N LEU A 102 -7.60 -14.25 -4.45
CA LEU A 102 -6.46 -13.35 -4.25
C LEU A 102 -6.85 -11.87 -4.22
N HIS A 103 -8.05 -11.51 -4.68
CA HIS A 103 -8.43 -10.12 -4.78
C HIS A 103 -8.67 -9.48 -3.40
N HIS A 104 -8.04 -8.34 -3.15
CA HIS A 104 -8.25 -7.52 -1.96
C HIS A 104 -8.16 -6.04 -2.35
N PRO A 105 -9.22 -5.24 -2.16
CA PRO A 105 -9.14 -3.80 -2.37
C PRO A 105 -8.26 -3.18 -1.29
N GLY A 106 -7.10 -2.64 -1.66
CA GLY A 106 -6.21 -1.93 -0.75
C GLY A 106 -6.81 -0.61 -0.24
N PRO A 107 -6.37 -0.10 0.92
CA PRO A 107 -6.86 1.15 1.49
C PRO A 107 -6.36 2.40 0.74
N LEU A 108 -5.32 2.29 -0.09
CA LEU A 108 -4.72 3.41 -0.81
C LEU A 108 -5.71 4.05 -1.80
N LEU A 109 -6.45 3.25 -2.56
CA LEU A 109 -7.48 3.76 -3.48
C LEU A 109 -8.54 4.58 -2.72
N CYS A 110 -9.02 4.07 -1.58
CA CYS A 110 -9.97 4.80 -0.76
C CYS A 110 -9.38 6.11 -0.22
N LEU A 111 -8.09 6.12 0.14
CA LEU A 111 -7.41 7.32 0.60
C LEU A 111 -7.33 8.37 -0.51
N GLU A 112 -6.96 7.99 -1.73
CA GLU A 112 -6.91 8.91 -2.88
C GLU A 112 -8.27 9.53 -3.18
N LEU A 113 -9.34 8.71 -3.18
CA LEU A 113 -10.71 9.18 -3.39
C LEU A 113 -11.14 10.14 -2.29
N LEU A 114 -10.95 9.79 -1.02
CA LEU A 114 -11.32 10.64 0.12
C LEU A 114 -10.49 11.93 0.15
N GLY A 115 -9.20 11.85 -0.17
CA GLY A 115 -8.30 12.99 -0.27
C GLY A 115 -8.73 13.98 -1.34
N ALA A 116 -9.08 13.47 -2.54
CA ALA A 116 -9.59 14.28 -3.64
C ALA A 116 -10.93 14.95 -3.30
N LEU A 117 -11.85 14.23 -2.66
CA LEU A 117 -13.14 14.76 -2.22
C LEU A 117 -12.98 15.85 -1.14
N ALA A 118 -12.05 15.65 -0.20
CA ALA A 118 -11.77 16.61 0.86
C ALA A 118 -10.89 17.80 0.41
N GLY A 119 -10.38 17.80 -0.83
CA GLY A 119 -9.44 18.83 -1.30
C GLY A 119 -8.14 18.85 -0.48
N SER A 120 -7.66 17.68 -0.06
CA SER A 120 -6.54 17.56 0.87
C SER A 120 -5.21 17.95 0.22
N ASN A 121 -4.37 18.67 0.97
CA ASN A 121 -3.03 19.04 0.55
C ASN A 121 -2.13 17.79 0.42
N PRO A 122 -1.19 17.72 -0.55
CA PRO A 122 -0.23 16.61 -0.67
C PRO A 122 0.51 16.26 0.64
N GLN A 123 0.77 17.23 1.53
CA GLN A 123 1.39 16.96 2.83
C GLN A 123 0.51 16.09 3.74
N VAL A 124 -0.80 16.33 3.72
CA VAL A 124 -1.79 15.52 4.45
C VAL A 124 -1.86 14.13 3.83
N MET A 125 -1.88 14.04 2.51
CA MET A 125 -1.91 12.75 1.81
C MET A 125 -0.70 11.90 2.14
N LEU A 126 0.51 12.48 2.11
CA LEU A 126 1.74 11.78 2.47
C LEU A 126 1.69 11.25 3.90
N LEU A 127 1.24 12.08 4.85
CA LEU A 127 1.14 11.69 6.25
C LEU A 127 0.05 10.63 6.48
N ALA A 128 -1.07 10.69 5.75
CA ALA A 128 -2.12 9.70 5.81
C ALA A 128 -1.67 8.35 5.23
N THR A 129 -0.96 8.36 4.09
CA THR A 129 -0.34 7.14 3.53
C THR A 129 0.63 6.51 4.53
N TYR A 130 1.45 7.32 5.20
CA TYR A 130 2.34 6.85 6.26
C TYR A 130 1.57 6.18 7.42
N PHE A 131 0.47 6.78 7.90
CA PHE A 131 -0.35 6.14 8.93
C PHE A 131 -1.00 4.83 8.47
N LEU A 132 -1.40 4.74 7.21
CA LEU A 132 -1.89 3.47 6.64
C LEU A 132 -0.79 2.41 6.60
N GLU A 133 0.42 2.77 6.18
CA GLU A 133 1.56 1.85 6.18
C GLU A 133 1.90 1.39 7.60
N LEU A 134 1.84 2.28 8.60
CA LEU A 134 1.99 1.89 10.00
C LEU A 134 0.90 0.92 10.46
N SER A 135 -0.35 1.11 10.00
CA SER A 135 -1.45 0.21 10.35
C SER A 135 -1.24 -1.23 9.87
N LEU A 136 -0.42 -1.45 8.82
CA LEU A 136 -0.04 -2.79 8.40
C LEU A 136 0.70 -3.56 9.50
N LEU A 137 1.43 -2.88 10.39
CA LEU A 137 2.13 -3.51 11.51
C LEU A 137 1.15 -4.01 12.58
N GLU A 138 -0.03 -3.40 12.69
CA GLU A 138 -1.03 -3.74 13.70
C GLU A 138 -1.93 -4.88 13.23
N ALA A 139 -1.93 -5.98 13.97
CA ALA A 139 -2.70 -7.17 13.61
C ALA A 139 -4.21 -6.96 13.74
N GLU A 140 -4.63 -6.01 14.59
CA GLU A 140 -6.03 -5.66 14.78
C GLU A 140 -6.60 -4.92 13.56
N ALA A 141 -5.77 -4.12 12.89
CA ALA A 141 -6.14 -3.41 11.67
C ALA A 141 -6.44 -4.35 10.49
N ALA A 142 -5.95 -5.60 10.52
CA ALA A 142 -6.23 -6.60 9.47
C ALA A 142 -7.72 -7.01 9.38
N GLY A 143 -8.53 -6.68 10.39
CA GLY A 143 -9.97 -6.91 10.41
C GLY A 143 -10.80 -5.69 10.02
N TRP A 144 -10.18 -4.53 9.82
CA TRP A 144 -10.90 -3.29 9.53
C TRP A 144 -11.20 -3.17 8.04
N GLU A 145 -12.27 -2.45 7.73
CA GLU A 145 -12.63 -2.13 6.35
C GLU A 145 -11.62 -1.13 5.75
N PRO A 146 -11.09 -1.37 4.53
CA PRO A 146 -10.08 -0.50 3.92
C PRO A 146 -10.50 0.98 3.85
N GLY A 147 -11.77 1.25 3.56
CA GLY A 147 -12.33 2.61 3.54
C GLY A 147 -12.31 3.29 4.91
N ARG A 148 -12.56 2.54 5.99
CA ARG A 148 -12.48 3.06 7.37
C ARG A 148 -11.03 3.35 7.76
N CYS A 149 -10.10 2.48 7.40
CA CYS A 149 -8.67 2.72 7.62
C CYS A 149 -8.23 4.01 6.93
N ALA A 150 -8.60 4.18 5.66
CA ALA A 150 -8.28 5.37 4.88
C ALA A 150 -8.86 6.66 5.49
N ALA A 151 -10.15 6.63 5.88
CA ALA A 151 -10.79 7.78 6.51
C ALA A 151 -10.15 8.14 7.87
N ALA A 152 -9.83 7.14 8.69
CA ALA A 152 -9.18 7.33 9.98
C ALA A 152 -7.78 7.92 9.80
N ALA A 153 -6.97 7.36 8.90
CA ALA A 153 -5.63 7.86 8.59
C ALA A 153 -5.67 9.30 8.07
N LEU A 154 -6.59 9.62 7.16
CA LEU A 154 -6.77 10.97 6.62
C LEU A 154 -7.19 11.96 7.71
N SER A 155 -8.16 11.58 8.56
CA SER A 155 -8.59 12.41 9.69
C SER A 155 -7.45 12.67 10.67
N LEU A 156 -6.64 11.65 10.96
CA LEU A 156 -5.50 11.76 11.86
C LEU A 156 -4.44 12.69 11.26
N ALA A 157 -4.11 12.53 9.97
CA ALA A 157 -3.19 13.41 9.26
C ALA A 157 -3.63 14.87 9.27
N HIS A 158 -4.91 15.13 9.04
CA HIS A 158 -5.47 16.48 9.16
C HIS A 158 -5.31 17.05 10.57
N SER A 159 -5.59 16.28 11.61
CA SER A 159 -5.49 16.73 13.00
C SER A 159 -4.06 17.08 13.41
N VAL A 160 -3.07 16.32 12.92
CA VAL A 160 -1.65 16.53 13.23
C VAL A 160 -1.13 17.79 12.52
N LEU A 161 -1.52 18.01 11.27
CA LEU A 161 -1.00 19.13 10.46
C LEU A 161 -1.71 20.47 10.71
N HIS A 162 -3.00 20.45 11.06
CA HIS A 162 -3.77 21.68 11.33
C HIS A 162 -3.76 22.09 12.81
N GLY A 163 -3.18 21.26 13.67
CA GLY A 163 -3.22 21.43 15.13
C GLY A 163 -4.63 21.25 15.69
N ALA A 164 -4.74 20.78 16.94
CA ALA A 164 -6.00 20.52 17.63
C ALA A 164 -6.90 21.76 17.87
N GLY A 165 -6.63 22.90 17.22
CA GLY A 165 -7.23 24.21 17.51
C GLY A 165 -7.98 24.88 16.35
N SER A 166 -7.97 24.35 15.12
CA SER A 166 -8.86 24.86 14.07
C SER A 166 -10.13 24.00 14.03
N GLY A 167 -11.23 24.52 14.59
CA GLY A 167 -12.55 23.87 14.63
C GLY A 167 -13.22 23.72 13.26
N SER A 168 -12.45 23.52 12.19
CA SER A 168 -12.94 23.06 10.91
C SER A 168 -12.41 21.63 10.72
N GLY A 169 -12.96 20.70 11.49
CA GLY A 169 -12.87 19.30 11.07
C GLY A 169 -13.36 19.24 9.63
N PRO A 170 -12.67 18.54 8.71
CA PRO A 170 -13.25 18.32 7.40
C PRO A 170 -14.61 17.68 7.63
N GLU A 171 -15.49 17.81 6.66
CA GLU A 171 -16.86 17.29 6.59
C GLU A 171 -16.94 15.74 6.66
N LEU A 172 -16.05 15.10 7.43
CA LEU A 172 -15.89 13.67 7.67
C LEU A 172 -16.94 13.11 8.64
N ALA A 173 -17.63 13.96 9.40
CA ALA A 173 -18.79 13.57 10.21
C ALA A 173 -19.97 13.03 9.35
N LEU A 174 -20.02 13.36 8.06
CA LEU A 174 -21.02 12.78 7.14
C LEU A 174 -20.75 11.30 6.86
N TYR A 175 -19.49 10.86 6.90
CA TYR A 175 -19.13 9.46 6.66
C TYR A 175 -19.31 8.58 7.90
N SER A 176 -19.22 9.13 9.12
CA SER A 176 -19.52 8.36 10.34
C SER A 176 -21.03 8.06 10.49
N HIS A 177 -21.90 8.98 10.08
CA HIS A 177 -23.36 8.77 10.15
C HIS A 177 -23.93 7.77 9.13
N SER A 178 -23.14 7.36 8.14
CA SER A 178 -23.54 6.33 7.16
C SER A 178 -23.16 4.91 7.59
N LEU A 179 -22.46 4.75 8.72
CA LEU A 179 -21.88 3.48 9.15
C LEU A 179 -22.60 2.83 10.36
N ASP A 180 -23.69 3.44 10.84
CA ASP A 180 -24.45 2.97 12.01
C ASP A 180 -25.81 2.32 11.63
N GLY A 181 -26.01 1.99 10.35
CA GLY A 181 -27.21 1.29 9.84
C GLY A 181 -26.83 -0.01 9.14
N GLY A 182 -27.37 -1.13 9.61
CA GLY A 182 -27.02 -2.48 9.16
C GLY A 182 -27.27 -2.80 7.69
N SER A 183 -26.68 -3.92 7.26
CA SER A 183 -26.93 -4.77 6.07
C SER A 183 -27.44 -4.07 4.81
N ASP A 184 -26.66 -4.22 3.74
CA ASP A 184 -27.07 -4.04 2.34
C ASP A 184 -27.42 -2.62 1.88
N ARG A 185 -26.38 -1.88 1.45
CA ARG A 185 -26.43 -0.92 0.32
C ARG A 185 -25.03 -0.37 0.05
N VAL A 186 -24.28 -1.09 -0.77
CA VAL A 186 -23.02 -0.62 -1.36
C VAL A 186 -23.41 0.21 -2.60
N PHE A 187 -22.94 1.46 -2.69
CA PHE A 187 -23.11 2.41 -3.79
C PHE A 187 -24.53 2.99 -4.03
N ASP A 188 -24.91 4.02 -3.25
CA ASP A 188 -25.78 5.09 -3.76
C ASP A 188 -25.14 6.43 -3.36
N LEU A 189 -24.26 6.94 -4.22
CA LEU A 189 -23.62 8.24 -4.06
C LEU A 189 -24.54 9.32 -4.64
N PRO A 190 -25.07 10.28 -3.87
CA PRO A 190 -25.69 11.45 -4.46
C PRO A 190 -24.57 12.33 -5.03
N LEU A 191 -24.47 12.36 -6.37
CA LEU A 191 -23.68 13.36 -7.08
C LEU A 191 -24.10 14.76 -6.62
N PRO A 192 -23.15 15.68 -6.30
CA PRO A 192 -23.49 17.05 -5.97
C PRO A 192 -24.18 17.72 -7.16
N PRO A 193 -25.28 18.47 -6.96
CA PRO A 193 -25.92 19.23 -8.01
C PRO A 193 -25.05 20.44 -8.36
N GLY A 194 -24.10 20.24 -9.27
CA GLY A 194 -23.11 21.27 -9.58
C GLY A 194 -22.16 20.89 -10.71
N GLY A 195 -22.69 20.79 -11.93
CA GLY A 195 -21.98 21.06 -13.19
C GLY A 195 -20.65 20.34 -13.42
N PHE A 196 -20.71 19.24 -14.18
CA PHE A 196 -19.58 18.67 -14.91
C PHE A 196 -18.89 19.76 -15.75
N ARG A 197 -17.81 20.37 -15.24
CA ARG A 197 -16.86 21.08 -16.10
C ARG A 197 -15.98 20.03 -16.75
N ARG A 198 -16.34 19.71 -17.99
CA ARG A 198 -15.60 18.94 -18.99
C ARG A 198 -14.09 19.09 -18.77
N LEU A 199 -13.45 18.05 -18.22
CA LEU A 199 -12.00 17.90 -18.26
C LEU A 199 -11.62 17.95 -19.75
N LYS A 200 -10.93 19.00 -20.17
CA LYS A 200 -10.24 18.99 -21.46
C LYS A 200 -9.21 17.87 -21.36
N SER A 201 -9.28 16.94 -22.31
CA SER A 201 -8.28 15.93 -22.56
C SER A 201 -6.89 16.59 -22.58
N VAL A 202 -6.08 16.33 -21.56
CA VAL A 202 -4.65 16.64 -21.61
C VAL A 202 -4.02 15.51 -22.41
N SER A 203 -3.68 15.84 -23.66
CA SER A 203 -2.93 14.94 -24.55
C SER A 203 -1.50 14.84 -24.04
N LEU A 204 -0.93 13.65 -24.13
CA LEU A 204 0.37 13.24 -23.57
C LEU A 204 1.59 13.86 -24.30
N LEU A 205 1.48 15.10 -24.81
CA LEU A 205 2.50 15.77 -25.64
C LEU A 205 3.00 17.12 -25.09
N ASP A 206 2.49 17.62 -23.96
CA ASP A 206 2.84 18.96 -23.45
C ASP A 206 3.94 18.97 -22.36
N LEU A 207 4.72 17.90 -22.21
CA LEU A 207 5.88 17.89 -21.30
C LEU A 207 7.16 18.29 -22.07
N GLU A 208 7.31 19.57 -22.37
CA GLU A 208 8.57 20.11 -22.90
C GLU A 208 9.57 20.32 -21.74
N PRO A 209 10.83 19.83 -21.83
CA PRO A 209 11.79 19.99 -20.76
C PRO A 209 12.29 21.45 -20.67
N PRO A 210 12.61 21.97 -19.46
CA PRO A 210 13.04 23.35 -19.30
C PRO A 210 14.40 23.60 -19.96
N ALA A 211 14.52 24.73 -20.66
CA ALA A 211 15.74 25.18 -21.33
C ALA A 211 16.90 25.47 -20.36
N PRO A 212 18.17 25.27 -20.78
CA PRO A 212 19.33 25.48 -19.93
C PRO A 212 19.61 26.97 -19.71
N THR A 213 19.56 27.43 -18.47
CA THR A 213 20.01 28.77 -18.09
C THR A 213 21.53 28.85 -18.13
N THR A 214 22.04 29.73 -19.00
CA THR A 214 23.42 30.19 -19.07
C THR A 214 23.83 30.92 -17.78
N GLY A 215 24.94 30.51 -17.16
CA GLY A 215 25.45 31.17 -15.95
C GLY A 215 26.80 30.66 -15.47
N HIS A 216 27.87 31.23 -16.03
CA HIS A 216 29.23 31.38 -15.51
C HIS A 216 30.09 30.15 -15.14
N LEU A 217 31.10 29.94 -15.99
CA LEU A 217 32.28 29.12 -15.78
C LEU A 217 33.05 29.51 -14.50
N HIS A 218 33.24 28.56 -13.59
CA HIS A 218 34.43 28.52 -12.75
C HIS A 218 35.26 27.28 -13.12
N HIS A 219 36.40 27.53 -13.73
CA HIS A 219 37.47 26.58 -14.03
C HIS A 219 37.95 25.87 -12.75
N TYR A 220 37.81 24.54 -12.70
CA TYR A 220 38.67 23.69 -11.89
C TYR A 220 39.61 22.92 -12.83
N PRO A 221 40.94 23.06 -12.72
CA PRO A 221 41.85 22.30 -13.55
C PRO A 221 41.95 20.85 -13.04
N LEU A 222 41.59 19.91 -13.91
CA LEU A 222 41.90 18.48 -13.79
C LEU A 222 43.41 18.28 -13.93
N ARG A 223 44.01 17.57 -12.97
CA ARG A 223 45.39 17.07 -13.06
C ARG A 223 45.33 15.56 -13.36
N PRO A 224 45.92 15.07 -14.45
CA PRO A 224 46.11 13.64 -14.69
C PRO A 224 47.59 13.24 -14.57
N PRO A 225 47.88 11.95 -14.77
CA PRO A 225 47.70 10.84 -13.83
C PRO A 225 48.75 10.81 -12.71
#